data_AF-A0A3D8SFC3-F1
#
_entry.id   AF-A0A3D8SFC3-F1
#
_cell.length_a   1.000
_cell.length_b   1.000
_cell.length_c   1.000
_cell.angle_alpha   90.00
_cell.angle_beta   90.00
_cell.angle_gamma   90.00
#
_symmetry.space_group_name_H-M   'P 1'
#
loop_
_entity.id
_entity.type
_entity.pdbx_description
1 polymer ?
#
loop_
_entity_poly.entity_id
_entity_poly.type
_entity_poly.pdbx_seq_one_letter_code
_entity_poly.pdbx_strand_id
1 'polypeptide(L)'
;MRSSTISKSQRVYRACEATTRRNFTTGPASASRPAPTSRPACEQCLRQISNQRRPVRGIQSRFHSSSASSSTPASPTSAPKPQTHYELFPQTLPRGPPPSGPFKIDVRALRREFLQLQAKAHPDRHAHENKTRAEATSAYINEAFKTLSNPLLRAQYLLSLRGIDVAEDEALKVDDEALLGMVLEAREEIEEAEHEEELEPLRKTNEERIEMCERRLEAAFAEQEEGGLQKAKEEAVRLRYWVNIRESLDAWEKGKPVVLVH
;
A
#
# COMPACT_ATOMS: atom_id res chain seq x y z
N MET A 1 11.50 51.96 -30.84
CA MET A 1 11.19 50.52 -30.72
C MET A 1 12.13 49.96 -29.64
N ARG A 2 11.80 50.19 -28.35
CA ARG A 2 11.28 49.20 -27.39
C ARG A 2 11.95 47.82 -27.46
N SER A 3 12.78 47.51 -26.46
CA SER A 3 12.45 46.48 -25.46
C SER A 3 13.47 46.47 -24.31
N SER A 4 12.97 46.78 -23.11
CA SER A 4 13.61 46.52 -21.83
C SER A 4 12.80 45.42 -21.14
N THR A 5 13.44 44.32 -20.76
CA THR A 5 12.85 43.29 -19.91
C THR A 5 13.41 43.42 -18.51
N ILE A 6 12.56 43.90 -17.60
CA ILE A 6 12.84 44.03 -16.17
C ILE A 6 12.49 42.70 -15.50
N SER A 7 13.51 42.15 -14.83
CA SER A 7 13.44 41.06 -13.85
C SER A 7 12.45 41.38 -12.73
N LYS A 8 11.52 40.46 -12.43
CA LYS A 8 10.67 40.52 -11.25
C LYS A 8 11.15 39.51 -10.22
N SER A 9 12.07 39.99 -9.38
CA SER A 9 12.30 39.45 -8.05
C SER A 9 11.53 40.33 -7.04
N GLN A 10 11.02 39.71 -5.98
CA GLN A 10 10.67 40.30 -4.67
C GLN A 10 9.35 41.11 -4.50
N ARG A 11 8.49 40.58 -3.62
CA ARG A 11 7.65 41.27 -2.60
C ARG A 11 7.29 40.21 -1.56
N VAL A 12 7.93 40.11 -0.39
CA VAL A 12 7.94 40.97 0.83
C VAL A 12 6.58 41.08 1.53
N TYR A 13 6.55 40.46 2.72
CA TYR A 13 5.61 40.50 3.86
C TYR A 13 4.98 41.86 4.19
N ARG A 14 3.72 41.87 4.71
CA ARG A 14 3.32 42.56 5.96
C ARG A 14 1.87 42.26 6.43
N ALA A 15 1.73 42.30 7.76
CA ALA A 15 0.58 41.98 8.62
C ALA A 15 -0.48 43.09 8.78
N CYS A 16 -1.65 42.75 9.36
CA CYS A 16 -2.27 43.49 10.50
C CYS A 16 -3.55 42.81 11.04
N GLU A 17 -3.71 42.88 12.36
CA GLU A 17 -4.83 42.36 13.16
C GLU A 17 -6.05 43.31 13.23
N ALA A 18 -7.18 42.73 13.70
CA ALA A 18 -8.06 43.24 14.77
C ALA A 18 -9.48 43.77 14.44
N THR A 19 -10.41 43.31 15.31
CA THR A 19 -11.66 43.95 15.81
C THR A 19 -12.89 43.91 14.88
N THR A 20 -14.03 43.33 15.28
CA THR A 20 -14.99 43.96 16.21
C THR A 20 -16.11 43.00 16.65
N ARG A 21 -16.63 43.33 17.84
CA ARG A 21 -17.47 42.59 18.79
C ARG A 21 -18.92 43.13 18.76
N ARG A 22 -19.87 42.34 19.30
CA ARG A 22 -21.22 42.69 19.88
C ARG A 22 -22.45 42.60 18.94
N ASN A 23 -23.66 42.18 19.36
CA ASN A 23 -24.21 41.50 20.55
C ASN A 23 -25.77 41.31 20.41
N PHE A 24 -26.34 40.42 21.25
CA PHE A 24 -27.72 40.32 21.81
C PHE A 24 -28.88 39.89 20.86
N THR A 25 -29.85 39.02 21.23
CA THR A 25 -30.69 38.98 22.47
C THR A 25 -31.35 37.58 22.74
N THR A 26 -31.36 37.17 24.02
CA THR A 26 -32.39 36.43 24.85
C THR A 26 -33.61 35.75 24.16
N GLY A 27 -34.00 34.48 24.32
CA GLY A 27 -34.28 33.54 25.46
C GLY A 27 -35.68 32.89 25.24
N PRO A 28 -36.28 31.96 26.05
CA PRO A 28 -35.79 30.83 26.85
C PRO A 28 -36.56 29.48 26.64
N ALA A 29 -36.19 28.45 27.43
CA ALA A 29 -37.01 27.34 28.00
C ALA A 29 -37.09 25.93 27.35
N SER A 30 -36.44 24.99 28.07
CA SER A 30 -36.79 23.60 28.42
C SER A 30 -37.49 22.65 27.43
N ALA A 31 -36.86 21.49 27.16
CA ALA A 31 -37.46 20.18 27.43
C ALA A 31 -36.41 19.05 27.39
N SER A 32 -36.65 18.07 28.24
CA SER A 32 -35.89 16.90 28.65
C SER A 32 -35.64 15.81 27.59
N ARG A 33 -34.50 15.14 27.80
CA ARG A 33 -33.99 13.83 27.30
C ARG A 33 -35.04 12.70 27.28
N PRO A 34 -34.87 11.63 26.46
CA PRO A 34 -34.08 10.48 26.96
C PRO A 34 -33.18 9.76 25.93
N ALA A 35 -32.28 8.94 26.49
CA ALA A 35 -31.24 8.14 25.84
C ALA A 35 -31.76 6.82 25.21
N PRO A 36 -31.05 6.22 24.23
CA PRO A 36 -31.41 4.94 23.65
C PRO A 36 -31.02 3.76 24.55
N THR A 37 -31.99 2.88 24.79
CA THR A 37 -31.89 1.66 25.59
C THR A 37 -31.29 0.48 24.82
N SER A 38 -30.41 -0.24 25.51
CA SER A 38 -29.79 -1.51 25.14
C SER A 38 -30.81 -2.65 25.05
N ARG A 39 -30.75 -3.43 23.96
CA ARG A 39 -31.57 -4.65 23.76
C ARG A 39 -31.04 -5.81 24.63
N PRO A 40 -31.91 -6.66 25.21
CA PRO A 40 -31.49 -7.80 26.02
C PRO A 40 -31.13 -9.01 25.15
N ALA A 41 -30.06 -9.70 25.52
CA ALA A 41 -29.63 -10.98 24.95
C ALA A 41 -30.48 -12.14 25.47
N CYS A 42 -30.77 -13.10 24.59
CA CYS A 42 -31.65 -14.24 24.78
C CYS A 42 -31.10 -15.28 25.77
N GLU A 43 -32.00 -15.77 26.62
CA GLU A 43 -31.78 -16.60 27.81
C GLU A 43 -31.68 -18.10 27.46
N GLN A 44 -30.69 -18.48 26.64
CA GLN A 44 -30.50 -19.90 26.27
C GLN A 44 -29.04 -20.38 26.14
N CYS A 45 -28.09 -19.67 26.76
CA CYS A 45 -26.66 -20.07 26.76
C CYS A 45 -25.98 -20.09 28.14
N LEU A 46 -26.72 -20.19 29.26
CA LEU A 46 -26.14 -20.26 30.62
C LEU A 46 -26.67 -21.44 31.44
N ARG A 47 -26.62 -22.65 30.88
CA ARG A 47 -26.69 -23.90 31.64
C ARG A 47 -25.86 -24.99 30.95
N GLN A 48 -24.57 -25.08 31.29
CA GLN A 48 -23.82 -26.36 31.42
C GLN A 48 -22.37 -26.08 31.83
N ILE A 49 -22.19 -25.56 33.04
CA ILE A 49 -20.96 -25.77 33.82
C ILE A 49 -21.39 -26.18 35.23
N SER A 50 -21.37 -27.47 35.50
CA SER A 50 -20.99 -28.05 36.81
C SER A 50 -21.23 -29.56 36.81
N ASN A 51 -20.31 -30.27 37.47
CA ASN A 51 -20.25 -31.71 37.75
C ASN A 51 -19.71 -32.53 36.56
N GLN A 52 -18.55 -33.21 36.63
CA GLN A 52 -18.05 -34.03 37.73
C GLN A 52 -16.52 -34.19 37.72
N ARG A 53 -15.95 -34.38 38.92
CA ARG A 53 -14.54 -34.73 39.19
C ARG A 53 -14.37 -36.26 39.27
N ARG A 54 -13.24 -36.75 38.69
CA ARG A 54 -12.40 -37.93 39.05
C ARG A 54 -13.00 -39.34 38.89
N PRO A 55 -12.20 -40.45 38.76
CA PRO A 55 -10.82 -40.63 39.25
C PRO A 55 -9.80 -41.33 38.30
N VAL A 56 -8.57 -41.35 38.82
CA VAL A 56 -7.34 -42.03 38.34
C VAL A 56 -7.42 -43.54 38.54
N ARG A 57 -6.98 -44.34 37.56
CA ARG A 57 -6.40 -45.68 37.76
C ARG A 57 -5.26 -45.90 36.78
N GLY A 58 -4.07 -46.20 37.32
CA GLY A 58 -2.96 -46.74 36.55
C GLY A 58 -3.06 -48.25 36.39
N ILE A 59 -2.37 -48.79 35.39
CA ILE A 59 -1.80 -50.15 35.34
C ILE A 59 -0.63 -50.11 34.32
N GLN A 60 0.58 -50.29 34.87
CA GLN A 60 1.71 -51.11 34.46
C GLN A 60 1.99 -51.43 32.96
N SER A 61 3.20 -51.03 32.55
CA SER A 61 4.24 -51.83 31.88
C SER A 61 3.84 -52.87 30.82
N ARG A 62 4.32 -52.63 29.59
CA ARG A 62 4.99 -53.68 28.82
C ARG A 62 5.99 -53.09 27.82
N PHE A 63 7.27 -53.23 28.16
CA PHE A 63 8.37 -53.16 27.20
C PHE A 63 8.22 -54.27 26.16
N HIS A 64 8.27 -53.92 24.88
CA HIS A 64 8.70 -54.82 23.82
C HIS A 64 9.67 -54.05 22.93
N SER A 65 10.93 -54.49 23.00
CA SER A 65 11.97 -54.21 22.03
C SER A 65 11.71 -55.07 20.79
N SER A 66 11.66 -54.44 19.62
CA SER A 66 11.96 -55.07 18.33
C SER A 66 12.30 -53.93 17.36
N SER A 67 13.58 -53.75 17.10
CA SER A 67 14.31 -54.33 15.96
C SER A 67 14.43 -53.28 14.86
N ALA A 68 15.67 -52.83 14.70
CA ALA A 68 16.11 -51.94 13.65
C ALA A 68 15.76 -52.49 12.27
N SER A 69 15.12 -51.66 11.47
CA SER A 69 15.15 -51.76 10.02
C SER A 69 15.48 -50.39 9.46
N SER A 70 16.70 -50.33 8.93
CA SER A 70 17.26 -49.27 8.10
C SER A 70 16.26 -48.70 7.09
N SER A 71 15.92 -47.43 7.26
CA SER A 71 15.43 -46.58 6.17
C SER A 71 16.30 -45.33 6.14
N THR A 72 17.13 -45.28 5.10
CA THR A 72 17.71 -44.10 4.44
C THR A 72 17.31 -42.72 5.00
N PRO A 73 18.25 -41.80 5.27
CA PRO A 73 17.91 -40.42 5.54
C PRO A 73 17.40 -39.80 4.23
N ALA A 74 16.08 -39.66 4.12
CA ALA A 74 15.48 -38.80 3.11
C ALA A 74 15.93 -37.37 3.40
N SER A 75 16.56 -36.77 2.39
CA SER A 75 16.95 -35.38 2.33
C SER A 75 15.85 -34.46 2.87
N PRO A 76 16.20 -33.35 3.54
CA PRO A 76 15.21 -32.44 4.10
C PRO A 76 14.38 -31.86 2.94
N THR A 77 13.09 -32.19 2.94
CA THR A 77 12.07 -31.47 2.20
C THR A 77 12.18 -30.00 2.59
N SER A 78 12.84 -29.21 1.74
CA SER A 78 12.90 -27.76 1.89
C SER A 78 11.47 -27.26 1.98
N ALA A 79 11.14 -26.57 3.07
CA ALA A 79 9.87 -25.86 3.20
C ALA A 79 9.60 -25.09 1.89
N PRO A 80 8.37 -25.13 1.35
CA PRO A 80 8.05 -24.36 0.16
C PRO A 80 8.32 -22.89 0.46
N LYS A 81 9.24 -22.27 -0.29
CA LYS A 81 9.48 -20.83 -0.22
C LYS A 81 8.13 -20.13 -0.43
N PRO A 82 7.79 -19.08 0.33
CA PRO A 82 6.56 -18.34 0.09
C PRO A 82 6.60 -17.80 -1.34
N GLN A 83 5.58 -18.13 -2.14
CA GLN A 83 5.49 -17.69 -3.53
C GLN A 83 5.45 -16.16 -3.53
N THR A 84 6.47 -15.53 -4.08
CA THR A 84 6.47 -14.08 -4.25
C THR A 84 5.63 -13.69 -5.47
N HIS A 85 5.09 -12.47 -5.51
CA HIS A 85 4.38 -11.96 -6.68
C HIS A 85 5.26 -12.00 -7.95
N TYR A 86 6.58 -11.90 -7.80
CA TYR A 86 7.55 -11.96 -8.89
C TYR A 86 7.60 -13.33 -9.58
N GLU A 87 7.37 -14.42 -8.85
CA GLU A 87 7.40 -15.79 -9.39
C GLU A 87 6.26 -16.07 -10.37
N LEU A 88 5.18 -15.30 -10.31
CA LEU A 88 4.06 -15.42 -11.23
C LEU A 88 4.38 -14.93 -12.64
N PHE A 89 5.39 -14.07 -12.79
CA PHE A 89 5.72 -13.41 -14.06
C PHE A 89 7.13 -13.79 -14.55
N PRO A 90 7.42 -15.08 -14.80
CA PRO A 90 8.77 -15.53 -15.16
C PRO A 90 9.25 -15.02 -16.52
N GLN A 91 8.36 -14.66 -17.45
CA GLN A 91 8.77 -14.12 -18.75
C GLN A 91 9.22 -12.66 -18.61
N THR A 92 8.53 -11.88 -17.77
CA THR A 92 8.83 -10.46 -17.55
C THR A 92 9.92 -10.27 -16.50
N LEU A 93 9.93 -11.09 -15.45
CA LEU A 93 10.77 -10.94 -14.25
C LEU A 93 11.60 -12.21 -13.97
N PRO A 94 12.45 -12.67 -14.90
CA PRO A 94 13.19 -13.93 -14.74
C PRO A 94 14.20 -13.91 -13.59
N ARG A 95 14.62 -12.71 -13.14
CA ARG A 95 15.58 -12.52 -12.04
C ARG A 95 14.93 -12.34 -10.67
N GLY A 96 13.59 -12.26 -10.60
CA GLY A 96 12.86 -12.06 -9.36
C GLY A 96 12.99 -10.64 -8.78
N PRO A 97 12.81 -10.47 -7.46
CA PRO A 97 12.85 -9.16 -6.80
C PRO A 97 14.27 -8.59 -6.65
N PRO A 98 14.41 -7.27 -6.40
CA PRO A 98 15.68 -6.66 -6.02
C PRO A 98 16.28 -7.30 -4.75
N PRO A 99 17.60 -7.51 -4.67
CA PRO A 99 18.64 -6.96 -5.57
C PRO A 99 18.98 -7.80 -6.81
N SER A 100 18.37 -8.99 -6.98
CA SER A 100 18.70 -9.88 -8.11
C SER A 100 18.10 -9.40 -9.43
N GLY A 101 16.89 -8.86 -9.38
CA GLY A 101 16.21 -8.20 -10.50
C GLY A 101 16.11 -6.68 -10.33
N PRO A 102 15.75 -5.96 -11.41
CA PRO A 102 15.57 -4.51 -11.35
C PRO A 102 14.33 -4.12 -10.53
N PHE A 103 14.36 -2.93 -9.94
CA PHE A 103 13.15 -2.38 -9.29
C PHE A 103 12.15 -1.89 -10.33
N LYS A 104 12.62 -1.21 -11.39
CA LYS A 104 11.77 -0.70 -12.48
C LYS A 104 11.30 -1.87 -13.35
N ILE A 105 9.99 -1.95 -13.56
CA ILE A 105 9.34 -3.00 -14.37
C ILE A 105 8.71 -2.37 -15.61
N ASP A 106 8.90 -3.00 -16.78
CA ASP A 106 8.11 -2.67 -17.97
C ASP A 106 6.66 -3.11 -17.77
N VAL A 107 5.79 -2.16 -17.42
CA VAL A 107 4.36 -2.39 -17.17
C VAL A 107 3.66 -2.92 -18.42
N ARG A 108 4.13 -2.58 -19.64
CA ARG A 108 3.54 -3.10 -20.88
C ARG A 108 3.84 -4.58 -21.05
N ALA A 109 5.08 -5.01 -20.77
CA ALA A 109 5.45 -6.42 -20.76
C ALA A 109 4.69 -7.20 -19.68
N LEU A 110 4.65 -6.65 -18.46
CA LEU A 110 3.91 -7.22 -17.34
C LEU A 110 2.43 -7.42 -17.68
N ARG A 111 1.80 -6.42 -18.33
CA ARG A 111 0.38 -6.50 -18.74
C ARG A 111 0.14 -7.60 -19.77
N ARG A 112 1.06 -7.80 -20.73
CA ARG A 112 0.92 -8.88 -21.72
C ARG A 112 0.96 -10.25 -21.05
N GLU A 113 1.91 -10.48 -20.15
CA GLU A 113 2.01 -11.75 -19.42
C GLU A 113 0.81 -11.95 -18.48
N PHE A 114 0.37 -10.91 -17.78
CA PHE A 114 -0.85 -10.92 -16.96
C PHE A 114 -2.07 -11.42 -17.74
N LEU A 115 -2.33 -10.87 -18.95
CA LEU A 115 -3.47 -11.29 -19.76
C LEU A 115 -3.38 -12.77 -20.17
N GLN A 116 -2.17 -13.26 -20.47
CA GLN A 116 -1.96 -14.67 -20.79
C GLN A 116 -2.21 -15.59 -19.58
N LEU A 117 -1.76 -15.19 -18.39
CA LEU A 117 -1.98 -15.93 -17.15
C LEU A 117 -3.46 -15.94 -16.76
N GLN A 118 -4.11 -14.78 -16.81
CA GLN A 118 -5.53 -14.64 -16.51
C GLN A 118 -6.40 -15.49 -17.47
N ALA A 119 -6.06 -15.50 -18.76
CA ALA A 119 -6.75 -16.35 -19.73
C ALA A 119 -6.61 -17.84 -19.41
N LYS A 120 -5.49 -18.29 -18.83
CA LYS A 120 -5.28 -19.69 -18.41
C LYS A 120 -5.97 -20.03 -17.09
N ALA A 121 -6.07 -19.06 -16.18
CA ALA A 121 -6.67 -19.21 -14.87
C ALA A 121 -8.20 -18.98 -14.85
N HIS A 122 -8.82 -18.64 -15.99
CA HIS A 122 -10.25 -18.33 -16.05
C HIS A 122 -11.12 -19.53 -15.60
N PRO A 123 -12.05 -19.36 -14.65
CA PRO A 123 -12.82 -20.46 -14.04
C PRO A 123 -13.65 -21.26 -15.05
N ASP A 124 -14.10 -20.64 -16.14
CA ASP A 124 -14.86 -21.34 -17.20
C ASP A 124 -14.03 -22.38 -17.97
N ARG A 125 -12.70 -22.32 -17.88
CA ARG A 125 -11.81 -23.31 -18.50
C ARG A 125 -11.57 -24.54 -17.63
N HIS A 126 -12.07 -24.53 -16.39
CA HIS A 126 -11.85 -25.59 -15.40
C HIS A 126 -13.15 -26.33 -15.11
N ALA A 127 -13.03 -27.64 -14.86
CA ALA A 127 -14.15 -28.45 -14.39
C ALA A 127 -14.71 -27.89 -13.07
N HIS A 128 -15.97 -28.16 -12.77
CA HIS A 128 -16.67 -27.62 -11.59
C HIS A 128 -15.89 -27.82 -10.28
N GLU A 129 -15.24 -28.97 -10.10
CA GLU A 129 -14.39 -29.31 -8.95
C GLU A 129 -13.14 -28.41 -8.80
N ASN A 130 -12.65 -27.82 -9.89
CA ASN A 130 -11.46 -26.99 -9.92
C ASN A 130 -11.77 -25.48 -10.00
N LYS A 131 -13.06 -25.10 -10.07
CA LYS A 131 -13.48 -23.68 -10.21
C LYS A 131 -13.00 -22.82 -9.07
N THR A 132 -13.18 -23.24 -7.82
CA THR A 132 -12.73 -22.47 -6.65
C THR A 132 -11.22 -22.26 -6.64
N ARG A 133 -10.44 -23.26 -7.07
CA ARG A 133 -8.98 -23.13 -7.21
C ARG A 133 -8.60 -22.16 -8.33
N ALA A 134 -9.31 -22.20 -9.46
CA ALA A 134 -9.12 -21.29 -10.57
C ALA A 134 -9.44 -19.83 -10.19
N GLU A 135 -10.53 -19.62 -9.45
CA GLU A 135 -10.90 -18.31 -8.88
C GLU A 135 -9.83 -17.76 -7.95
N ALA A 136 -9.35 -18.57 -6.99
CA ALA A 136 -8.27 -18.18 -6.08
C ALA A 136 -6.97 -17.83 -6.85
N THR A 137 -6.64 -18.61 -7.88
CA THR A 137 -5.47 -18.36 -8.73
C THR A 137 -5.63 -17.05 -9.52
N SER A 138 -6.81 -16.80 -10.08
CA SER A 138 -7.12 -15.56 -10.81
C SER A 138 -7.04 -14.33 -9.90
N ALA A 139 -7.59 -14.43 -8.69
CA ALA A 139 -7.50 -13.37 -7.68
C ALA A 139 -6.04 -13.06 -7.33
N TYR A 140 -5.22 -14.09 -7.10
CA TYR A 140 -3.80 -13.92 -6.80
C TYR A 140 -3.01 -13.27 -7.95
N ILE A 141 -3.31 -13.64 -9.21
CA ILE A 141 -2.71 -13.00 -10.39
C ILE A 141 -3.09 -11.51 -10.47
N ASN A 142 -4.35 -11.17 -10.18
CA ASN A 142 -4.82 -9.77 -10.17
C ASN A 142 -4.11 -8.95 -9.09
N GLU A 143 -3.99 -9.49 -7.88
CA GLU A 143 -3.30 -8.85 -6.76
C GLU A 143 -1.82 -8.61 -7.08
N ALA A 144 -1.14 -9.63 -7.61
CA ALA A 144 0.25 -9.52 -8.01
C ALA A 144 0.46 -8.48 -9.12
N PHE A 145 -0.42 -8.48 -10.15
CA PHE A 145 -0.35 -7.46 -11.20
C PHE A 145 -0.58 -6.05 -10.66
N LYS A 146 -1.60 -5.84 -9.82
CA LYS A 146 -1.88 -4.54 -9.20
C LYS A 146 -0.68 -4.05 -8.38
N THR A 147 -0.12 -4.93 -7.57
CA THR A 147 1.02 -4.64 -6.70
C THR A 147 2.28 -4.31 -7.51
N LEU A 148 2.60 -5.12 -8.52
CA LEU A 148 3.82 -4.95 -9.31
C LEU A 148 3.72 -3.84 -10.35
N SER A 149 2.53 -3.45 -10.80
CA SER A 149 2.36 -2.38 -11.80
C SER A 149 2.47 -0.98 -11.20
N ASN A 150 2.04 -0.78 -9.95
CA ASN A 150 2.17 0.50 -9.27
C ASN A 150 3.52 0.57 -8.51
N PRO A 151 4.38 1.58 -8.77
CA PRO A 151 5.70 1.65 -8.15
C PRO A 151 5.65 1.83 -6.62
N LEU A 152 4.63 2.51 -6.08
CA LEU A 152 4.45 2.66 -4.63
C LEU A 152 4.07 1.32 -3.99
N LEU A 153 3.05 0.64 -4.54
CA LEU A 153 2.65 -0.68 -4.03
C LEU A 153 3.79 -1.69 -4.13
N ARG A 154 4.59 -1.63 -5.20
CA ARG A 154 5.78 -2.45 -5.39
C ARG A 154 6.83 -2.18 -4.31
N ALA A 155 7.11 -0.91 -4.00
CA ALA A 155 8.04 -0.52 -2.95
C ALA A 155 7.56 -1.02 -1.57
N GLN A 156 6.29 -0.79 -1.24
CA GLN A 156 5.67 -1.26 0.01
C GLN A 156 5.73 -2.79 0.12
N TYR A 157 5.42 -3.50 -0.96
CA TYR A 157 5.50 -4.96 -1.01
C TYR A 157 6.95 -5.47 -0.79
N LEU A 158 7.93 -4.85 -1.43
CA LEU A 158 9.34 -5.23 -1.24
C LEU A 158 9.86 -4.94 0.18
N LEU A 159 9.35 -3.90 0.82
CA LEU A 159 9.64 -3.59 2.23
C LEU A 159 8.94 -4.56 3.17
N SER A 160 7.69 -4.95 2.89
CA SER A 160 6.95 -5.91 3.73
C SER A 160 7.57 -7.31 3.66
N LEU A 161 8.11 -7.72 2.51
CA LEU A 161 8.92 -8.94 2.38
C LEU A 161 10.18 -8.92 3.27
N ARG A 162 10.65 -7.74 3.68
CA ARG A 162 11.78 -7.54 4.60
C ARG A 162 11.33 -7.24 6.04
N GLY A 163 10.04 -7.37 6.34
CA GLY A 163 9.48 -7.14 7.67
C GLY A 163 9.20 -5.68 8.02
N ILE A 164 9.24 -4.77 7.04
CA ILE A 164 8.92 -3.35 7.23
C ILE A 164 7.56 -3.06 6.62
N ASP A 165 6.60 -2.65 7.44
CA ASP A 165 5.33 -2.12 6.94
C ASP A 165 5.39 -0.59 6.84
N VAL A 166 5.07 -0.08 5.65
CA VAL A 166 5.03 1.35 5.33
C VAL A 166 3.60 1.81 5.02
N ALA A 167 2.67 0.88 4.82
CA ALA A 167 1.30 1.19 4.43
C ALA A 167 0.48 1.75 5.60
N GLU A 168 0.69 1.24 6.82
CA GLU A 168 -0.09 1.63 8.02
C GLU A 168 0.59 2.69 8.89
N ASP A 169 1.82 3.06 8.58
CA ASP A 169 2.64 3.90 9.44
C ASP A 169 2.35 5.38 9.14
N GLU A 170 1.20 5.87 9.64
CA GLU A 170 0.78 7.29 9.65
C GLU A 170 1.82 8.22 10.31
N ALA A 171 2.72 7.64 11.13
CA ALA A 171 3.85 8.35 11.72
C ALA A 171 5.00 8.59 10.73
N LEU A 172 4.98 7.96 9.54
CA LEU A 172 5.90 8.26 8.43
C LEU A 172 5.44 9.48 7.67
N LYS A 173 5.42 10.60 8.36
CA LYS A 173 5.47 11.90 7.71
C LYS A 173 6.92 12.18 7.39
N VAL A 174 7.15 12.68 6.19
CA VAL A 174 8.47 13.12 5.79
C VAL A 174 8.70 14.50 6.42
N ASP A 175 9.72 14.61 7.28
CA ASP A 175 10.20 15.89 7.83
C ASP A 175 11.11 16.66 6.84
N ASP A 176 10.90 16.46 5.53
CA ASP A 176 11.62 17.11 4.44
C ASP A 176 10.81 18.33 3.99
N GLU A 177 11.14 19.49 4.55
CA GLU A 177 10.47 20.76 4.25
C GLU A 177 10.50 21.10 2.74
N ALA A 178 11.58 20.72 2.05
CA ALA A 178 11.70 20.94 0.62
C ALA A 178 10.71 20.07 -0.17
N LEU A 179 10.54 18.79 0.22
CA LEU A 179 9.52 17.92 -0.38
C LEU A 179 8.12 18.50 -0.16
N LEU A 180 7.78 18.87 1.07
CA LEU A 180 6.46 19.39 1.41
C LEU A 180 6.14 20.69 0.64
N GLY A 181 7.12 21.58 0.49
CA GLY A 181 6.99 22.79 -0.31
C GLY A 181 6.68 22.49 -1.78
N MET A 182 7.43 21.58 -2.41
CA MET A 182 7.19 21.20 -3.80
C MET A 182 5.84 20.47 -4.01
N VAL A 183 5.39 19.69 -3.03
CA VAL A 183 4.07 19.03 -3.07
C VAL A 183 2.94 20.04 -2.96
N LEU A 184 3.11 21.08 -2.13
CA LEU A 184 2.13 22.16 -2.02
C LEU A 184 2.04 22.95 -3.32
N GLU A 185 3.19 23.36 -3.88
CA GLU A 185 3.25 24.08 -5.15
C GLU A 185 2.58 23.28 -6.29
N ALA A 186 2.88 21.98 -6.39
CA ALA A 186 2.23 21.11 -7.38
C ALA A 186 0.70 21.04 -7.20
N ARG A 187 0.18 21.17 -5.97
CA ARG A 187 -1.27 21.19 -5.73
C ARG A 187 -1.89 22.51 -6.11
N GLU A 188 -1.24 23.61 -5.77
CA GLU A 188 -1.69 24.95 -6.18
C GLU A 188 -1.79 25.02 -7.71
N GLU A 189 -0.80 24.51 -8.44
CA GLU A 189 -0.84 24.44 -9.91
C GLU A 189 -2.01 23.58 -10.44
N ILE A 190 -2.36 22.47 -9.76
CA ILE A 190 -3.52 21.63 -10.12
C ILE A 190 -4.85 22.36 -9.85
N GLU A 191 -4.94 23.09 -8.74
CA GLU A 191 -6.15 23.82 -8.34
C GLU A 191 -6.40 25.07 -9.19
N GLU A 192 -5.33 25.75 -9.61
CA GLU A 192 -5.40 26.98 -10.41
C GLU A 192 -5.59 26.72 -11.90
N ALA A 193 -5.32 25.50 -12.39
CA ALA A 193 -5.48 25.15 -13.79
C ALA A 193 -6.93 25.32 -14.27
N GLU A 194 -7.11 25.99 -15.42
CA GLU A 194 -8.43 26.15 -16.07
C GLU A 194 -8.66 25.14 -17.19
N HIS A 195 -7.57 24.54 -17.66
CA HIS A 195 -7.46 23.68 -18.84
C HIS A 195 -6.50 22.52 -18.57
N GLU A 196 -6.80 21.33 -19.10
CA GLU A 196 -5.97 20.14 -18.87
C GLU A 196 -4.57 20.29 -19.47
N GLU A 197 -4.46 21.03 -20.58
CA GLU A 197 -3.19 21.26 -21.28
C GLU A 197 -2.18 22.06 -20.44
N GLU A 198 -2.65 22.86 -19.47
CA GLU A 198 -1.80 23.61 -18.54
C GLU A 198 -1.05 22.68 -17.58
N LEU A 199 -1.57 21.47 -17.36
CA LEU A 199 -1.01 20.48 -16.43
C LEU A 199 0.02 19.56 -17.08
N GLU A 200 0.15 19.57 -18.42
CA GLU A 200 1.13 18.72 -19.13
C GLU A 200 2.59 18.92 -18.66
N PRO A 201 3.09 20.16 -18.43
CA PRO A 201 4.42 20.37 -17.85
C PRO A 201 4.57 19.75 -16.45
N LEU A 202 3.54 19.87 -15.61
CA LEU A 202 3.53 19.30 -14.27
C LEU A 202 3.48 17.77 -14.32
N ARG A 203 2.65 17.17 -15.20
CA ARG A 203 2.62 15.72 -15.45
C ARG A 203 4.01 15.19 -15.79
N LYS A 204 4.70 15.83 -16.74
CA LYS A 204 6.06 15.45 -17.13
C LYS A 204 7.04 15.55 -15.97
N THR A 205 7.05 16.68 -15.26
CA THR A 205 7.95 16.91 -14.12
C THR A 205 7.68 15.92 -12.98
N ASN A 206 6.42 15.60 -12.73
CA ASN A 206 6.04 14.62 -11.71
C ASN A 206 6.49 13.20 -12.08
N GLU A 207 6.37 12.80 -13.36
CA GLU A 207 6.87 11.50 -13.80
C GLU A 207 8.40 11.41 -13.69
N GLU A 208 9.15 12.48 -14.01
CA GLU A 208 10.61 12.54 -13.78
C GLU A 208 10.97 12.39 -12.29
N ARG A 209 10.18 12.97 -11.38
CA ARG A 209 10.34 12.81 -9.92
C ARG A 209 10.06 11.37 -9.49
N ILE A 210 9.02 10.74 -10.02
CA ILE A 210 8.71 9.32 -9.77
C ILE A 210 9.86 8.44 -10.24
N GLU A 211 10.36 8.62 -11.47
CA GLU A 211 11.48 7.84 -12.00
C GLU A 211 12.77 8.02 -11.19
N MET A 212 13.00 9.22 -10.65
CA MET A 212 14.12 9.45 -9.74
C MET A 212 13.94 8.70 -8.42
N CYS A 213 12.73 8.63 -7.87
CA CYS A 213 12.44 7.81 -6.69
C CYS A 213 12.65 6.33 -6.96
N GLU A 214 12.19 5.81 -8.12
CA GLU A 214 12.42 4.42 -8.51
C GLU A 214 13.91 4.06 -8.57
N ARG A 215 14.75 4.95 -9.14
CA ARG A 215 16.21 4.75 -9.19
C ARG A 215 16.85 4.74 -7.80
N ARG A 216 16.39 5.61 -6.90
CA ARG A 216 16.87 5.66 -5.51
C ARG A 216 16.45 4.43 -4.73
N LEU A 217 15.22 3.96 -4.91
CA LEU A 217 14.74 2.70 -4.35
C LEU A 217 15.56 1.51 -4.85
N GLU A 218 15.87 1.46 -6.14
CA GLU A 218 16.72 0.41 -6.72
C GLU A 218 18.10 0.37 -6.06
N ALA A 219 18.75 1.53 -5.93
CA ALA A 219 20.03 1.64 -5.23
C ALA A 219 19.91 1.23 -3.75
N ALA A 220 18.88 1.68 -3.06
CA ALA A 220 18.65 1.36 -1.65
C ALA A 220 18.41 -0.14 -1.41
N PHE A 221 17.70 -0.83 -2.31
CA PHE A 221 17.52 -2.29 -2.24
C PHE A 221 18.76 -3.08 -2.64
N ALA A 222 19.70 -2.47 -3.36
CA ALA A 222 20.99 -3.07 -3.71
C ALA A 222 22.02 -2.96 -2.57
N GLU A 223 21.87 -1.99 -1.67
CA GLU A 223 22.67 -1.87 -0.45
C GLU A 223 22.35 -3.03 0.51
N GLN A 224 23.37 -3.76 0.96
CA GLN A 224 23.21 -4.94 1.84
C GLN A 224 23.24 -4.59 3.34
N GLU A 225 23.45 -3.33 3.69
CA GLU A 225 23.52 -2.84 5.06
C GLU A 225 22.14 -2.39 5.57
N GLU A 226 21.95 -2.37 6.90
CA GLU A 226 20.70 -1.90 7.54
C GLU A 226 20.30 -0.48 7.09
N GLY A 227 21.27 0.36 6.71
CA GLY A 227 21.03 1.69 6.17
C GLY A 227 20.25 1.71 4.84
N GLY A 228 20.37 0.65 4.03
CA GLY A 228 19.66 0.53 2.76
C GLY A 228 18.14 0.43 2.94
N LEU A 229 17.68 -0.33 3.94
CA LEU A 229 16.26 -0.48 4.24
C LEU A 229 15.63 0.83 4.75
N GLN A 230 16.37 1.57 5.58
CA GLN A 230 15.91 2.88 6.07
C GLN A 230 15.78 3.89 4.93
N LYS A 231 16.77 3.96 4.02
CA LYS A 231 16.70 4.77 2.80
C LYS A 231 15.51 4.37 1.91
N ALA A 232 15.29 3.07 1.74
CA ALA A 232 14.16 2.57 0.96
C ALA A 232 12.82 2.95 1.60
N LYS A 233 12.73 2.94 2.93
CA LYS A 233 11.55 3.40 3.68
C LYS A 233 11.29 4.88 3.41
N GLU A 234 12.28 5.74 3.60
CA GLU A 234 12.16 7.19 3.36
C GLU A 234 11.79 7.51 1.91
N GLU A 235 12.41 6.81 0.95
CA GLU A 235 12.12 7.01 -0.47
C GLU A 235 10.73 6.50 -0.86
N ALA A 236 10.23 5.42 -0.24
CA ALA A 236 8.86 4.95 -0.46
C ALA A 236 7.82 5.98 0.02
N VAL A 237 8.09 6.68 1.13
CA VAL A 237 7.20 7.75 1.59
C VAL A 237 7.27 8.95 0.65
N ARG A 238 8.46 9.34 0.17
CA ARG A 238 8.60 10.39 -0.87
C ARG A 238 7.83 10.02 -2.13
N LEU A 239 7.95 8.78 -2.59
CA LEU A 239 7.23 8.26 -3.75
C LEU A 239 5.71 8.34 -3.57
N ARG A 240 5.18 8.10 -2.36
CA ARG A 240 3.74 8.24 -2.06
C ARG A 240 3.23 9.63 -2.44
N TYR A 241 3.93 10.69 -2.08
CA TYR A 241 3.51 12.05 -2.42
C TYR A 241 3.41 12.27 -3.94
N TRP A 242 4.43 11.85 -4.70
CA TRP A 242 4.43 12.02 -6.15
C TRP A 242 3.40 11.14 -6.87
N VAL A 243 3.14 9.93 -6.36
CA VAL A 243 2.05 9.08 -6.87
C VAL A 243 0.69 9.72 -6.60
N ASN A 244 0.47 10.30 -5.41
CA ASN A 244 -0.77 11.01 -5.11
C ASN A 244 -0.96 12.25 -6.00
N ILE A 245 0.11 12.97 -6.32
CA ILE A 245 0.07 14.06 -7.30
C ILE A 245 -0.30 13.53 -8.69
N ARG A 246 0.28 12.41 -9.14
CA ARG A 246 -0.09 11.78 -10.41
C ARG A 246 -1.57 11.41 -10.45
N GLU A 247 -2.08 10.80 -9.38
CA GLU A 247 -3.50 10.45 -9.26
C GLU A 247 -4.40 11.69 -9.27
N SER A 248 -3.96 12.79 -8.64
CA SER A 248 -4.68 14.07 -8.66
C SER A 248 -4.71 14.68 -10.06
N LEU A 249 -3.61 14.59 -10.81
CA LEU A 249 -3.53 15.03 -12.20
C LEU A 249 -4.44 14.17 -13.10
N ASP A 250 -4.42 12.85 -12.94
CA ASP A 250 -5.24 11.92 -13.72
C ASP A 250 -6.74 12.05 -13.42
N ALA A 251 -7.09 12.44 -12.19
CA ALA A 251 -8.46 12.68 -11.75
C ALA A 251 -8.92 14.14 -11.91
N TRP A 252 -8.09 15.02 -12.47
CA TRP A 252 -8.41 16.43 -12.60
C TRP A 252 -9.64 16.64 -13.49
N GLU A 253 -10.56 17.47 -13.01
CA GLU A 253 -11.73 17.92 -13.77
C GLU A 253 -12.00 19.39 -13.46
N LYS A 254 -12.32 20.18 -14.50
CA LYS A 254 -12.58 21.61 -14.36
C LYS A 254 -13.65 21.89 -13.30
N GLY A 255 -13.28 22.67 -12.29
CA GLY A 255 -14.18 23.16 -11.23
C GLY A 255 -14.52 22.15 -10.13
N LYS A 256 -13.90 20.96 -10.10
CA LYS A 256 -13.99 20.04 -8.97
C LYS A 256 -12.82 20.27 -7.99
N PRO A 257 -13.07 20.25 -6.67
CA PRO A 257 -11.99 20.34 -5.69
C PRO A 257 -11.13 19.06 -5.73
N VAL A 258 -9.82 19.22 -5.56
CA VAL A 258 -8.88 18.10 -5.47
C VAL A 258 -9.10 17.36 -4.15
N VAL A 259 -9.72 16.17 -4.19
CA VAL A 259 -9.92 15.32 -3.00
C VAL A 259 -8.81 14.29 -2.94
N LEU A 260 -8.04 14.29 -1.86
CA LEU A 260 -6.99 13.30 -1.63
C LEU A 260 -7.54 12.11 -0.86
N VAL A 261 -7.21 10.92 -1.35
CA VAL A 261 -7.23 9.71 -0.53
C VAL A 261 -5.91 9.70 0.24
N HIS A 262 -5.99 9.77 1.57
CA HIS A 262 -4.85 9.71 2.48
C HIS A 262 -4.39 8.26 2.64
#